data_AF-A0A6B2LPT2-F1
#
_entry.id   AF-A0A6B2LPT2-F1
#
_cell.length_a   1.000
_cell.length_b   1.000
_cell.length_c   1.000
_cell.angle_alpha   90.00
_cell.angle_beta   90.00
_cell.angle_gamma   90.00
#
_symmetry.space_group_name_H-M   'P 1'
#
loop_
_entity.id
_entity.type
_entity.pdbx_description
1 polymer ?
#
loop_
_entity_poly.entity_id
_entity_poly.type
_entity_poly.pdbx_seq_one_letter_code
_entity_poly.pdbx_strand_id
1 'polypeptide(L)'
;MKDKEDPVFERKIGEWIEDTLGEAIQDTQDLWNSLRNGVVLCRLLNKLRPGIIKKFNDSQKLNHLQEIENIQLYLGACARLGMDSSNLFTIPDLHSRKSISSVLQNLHALSKIPFGLNVSGGITYSANSSKERKKF
;
A
#
# COMPACT_ATOMS: atom_id res chain seq x y z
N MET A 1 -7.23 -17.50 -14.55
CA MET A 1 -5.85 -17.71 -14.11
C MET A 1 -5.66 -16.77 -12.93
N LYS A 2 -5.56 -17.28 -11.69
CA LYS A 2 -5.47 -16.45 -10.49
C LYS A 2 -4.10 -15.78 -10.48
N ASP A 3 -4.11 -14.47 -10.30
CA ASP A 3 -2.96 -13.57 -10.34
C ASP A 3 -1.82 -14.14 -9.48
N LYS A 4 -0.79 -14.68 -10.14
CA LYS A 4 0.51 -14.82 -9.50
C LYS A 4 1.07 -13.41 -9.48
N GLU A 5 0.82 -12.71 -8.39
CA GLU A 5 1.48 -11.45 -8.05
C GLU A 5 2.98 -11.62 -8.28
N ASP A 6 3.61 -10.64 -8.93
CA ASP A 6 5.06 -10.69 -9.16
C ASP A 6 5.76 -10.59 -7.79
N PRO A 7 6.41 -11.65 -7.29
CA PRO A 7 7.00 -11.65 -5.96
C PRO A 7 8.09 -10.59 -5.80
N VAL A 8 8.71 -10.16 -6.90
CA VAL A 8 9.71 -9.09 -6.90
C VAL A 8 9.04 -7.74 -6.69
N PHE A 9 7.86 -7.53 -7.28
CA PHE A 9 7.11 -6.28 -7.10
C PHE A 9 6.60 -6.15 -5.67
N GLU A 10 6.01 -7.21 -5.12
CA GLU A 10 5.57 -7.26 -3.73
C GLU A 10 6.75 -6.97 -2.78
N ARG A 11 7.88 -7.66 -2.95
CA ARG A 11 9.07 -7.42 -2.12
C ARG A 11 9.56 -5.97 -2.16
N LYS A 12 9.63 -5.35 -3.35
CA LYS A 12 10.04 -3.95 -3.51
C LYS A 12 9.10 -2.97 -2.80
N ILE A 13 7.80 -3.28 -2.77
CA ILE A 13 6.81 -2.49 -2.03
C ILE A 13 7.09 -2.62 -0.53
N GLY A 14 7.40 -3.83 -0.05
CA GLY A 14 7.74 -4.10 1.35
C GLY A 14 8.98 -3.31 1.79
N GLU A 15 10.07 -3.42 1.03
CA GLU A 15 11.33 -2.69 1.26
C GLU A 15 11.09 -1.17 1.33
N TRP A 16 10.30 -0.62 0.40
CA TRP A 16 9.99 0.81 0.42
C TRP A 16 9.18 1.24 1.65
N ILE A 17 8.26 0.40 2.15
CA ILE A 17 7.50 0.67 3.37
C ILE A 17 8.44 0.71 4.57
N GLU A 18 9.33 -0.29 4.70
CA GLU A 18 10.30 -0.37 5.79
C GLU A 18 11.27 0.83 5.77
N ASP A 19 11.82 1.16 4.60
CA ASP A 19 12.69 2.32 4.40
C ASP A 19 12.00 3.63 4.78
N THR A 20 10.72 3.77 4.40
CA THR A 20 9.94 4.97 4.70
C THR A 20 9.67 5.08 6.20
N LEU A 21 9.26 3.99 6.85
CA LEU A 21 8.94 3.97 8.27
C LEU A 21 10.20 4.03 9.17
N GLY A 22 11.32 3.49 8.69
CA GLY A 22 12.55 3.28 9.45
C GLY A 22 12.48 2.08 10.41
N GLU A 23 11.59 1.12 10.14
CA GLU A 23 11.40 -0.09 10.95
C GLU A 23 10.99 -1.27 10.06
N ALA A 24 11.26 -2.49 10.53
CA ALA A 24 10.82 -3.69 9.84
C ALA A 24 9.30 -3.90 10.01
N ILE A 25 8.63 -4.36 8.95
CA ILE A 25 7.25 -4.85 9.04
C ILE A 25 7.25 -6.31 9.49
N GLN A 26 6.06 -6.83 9.84
CA GLN A 26 5.95 -8.18 10.39
C GLN A 26 6.45 -9.26 9.41
N ASP A 27 6.09 -9.14 8.14
CA ASP A 27 6.49 -10.06 7.09
C ASP A 27 6.57 -9.32 5.75
N THR A 28 7.77 -9.29 5.15
CA THR A 28 8.02 -8.72 3.82
C THR A 28 7.70 -9.68 2.67
N GLN A 29 7.54 -10.98 2.96
CA GLN A 29 7.13 -12.01 2.01
C GLN A 29 5.61 -12.24 2.00
N ASP A 30 4.91 -11.82 3.06
CA ASP A 30 3.44 -11.74 3.12
C ASP A 30 3.00 -10.33 3.50
N LEU A 31 3.04 -9.42 2.53
CA LEU A 31 2.65 -8.03 2.73
C LEU A 31 1.19 -7.91 3.14
N TRP A 32 0.32 -8.82 2.68
CA TRP A 32 -1.09 -8.80 3.08
C TRP A 32 -1.23 -8.92 4.59
N ASN A 33 -0.52 -9.85 5.22
CA ASN A 33 -0.61 -10.05 6.67
C ASN A 33 -0.12 -8.80 7.44
N SER A 34 0.94 -8.15 6.94
CA SER A 34 1.48 -6.91 7.51
C SER A 34 0.54 -5.70 7.35
N LEU A 35 -0.24 -5.64 6.27
CA LEU A 35 -1.07 -4.47 5.92
C LEU A 35 -2.54 -4.60 6.31
N ARG A 36 -3.02 -5.84 6.49
CA ARG A 36 -4.44 -6.20 6.69
C ARG A 36 -5.16 -5.34 7.71
N ASN A 37 -4.52 -5.03 8.83
CA ASN A 37 -5.15 -4.32 9.94
C ASN A 37 -5.18 -2.78 9.75
N GLY A 38 -4.57 -2.28 8.66
CA GLY A 38 -4.51 -0.87 8.29
C GLY A 38 -3.57 0.00 9.15
N VAL A 39 -2.94 -0.54 10.18
CA VAL A 39 -2.04 0.21 11.08
C VAL A 39 -0.81 0.71 10.33
N VAL A 40 -0.13 -0.20 9.63
CA VAL A 40 1.07 0.11 8.84
C VAL A 40 0.75 1.15 7.76
N LEU A 41 -0.42 1.03 7.11
CA LEU A 41 -0.90 1.98 6.10
C LEU A 41 -1.09 3.39 6.68
N CYS A 42 -1.75 3.51 7.84
CA CYS A 42 -1.94 4.79 8.52
C CYS A 42 -0.61 5.43 8.95
N ARG A 43 0.30 4.61 9.51
CA ARG A 43 1.64 5.05 9.91
C ARG A 43 2.46 5.54 8.71
N LEU A 44 2.42 4.79 7.61
CA LEU A 44 3.12 5.12 6.37
C LEU A 44 2.69 6.50 5.85
N LEU A 45 1.38 6.74 5.76
CA LEU A 45 0.87 8.03 5.31
C LEU A 45 1.25 9.18 6.25
N ASN A 46 1.22 8.97 7.56
CA ASN A 46 1.64 9.98 8.52
C ASN A 46 3.15 10.24 8.47
N LYS A 47 3.95 9.25 8.10
CA LYS A 47 5.39 9.43 7.88
C LYS A 47 5.64 10.26 6.62
N LEU A 48 4.91 9.98 5.54
CA LEU A 48 4.97 10.71 4.28
C LEU A 48 4.43 12.14 4.39
N ARG A 49 3.31 12.32 5.08
CA ARG A 49 2.69 13.62 5.35
C ARG A 49 2.26 13.70 6.82
N PRO A 50 3.09 14.28 7.69
CA PRO A 50 2.79 14.41 9.11
C PRO A 50 1.40 15.00 9.39
N GLY A 51 0.62 14.30 10.21
CA GLY A 51 -0.69 14.77 10.68
C GLY A 51 -1.85 14.58 9.69
N ILE A 52 -1.64 13.91 8.54
CA ILE A 52 -2.74 13.67 7.59
C ILE A 52 -3.83 12.76 8.19
N ILE A 53 -3.46 11.77 8.99
CA ILE A 53 -4.37 10.93 9.77
C ILE A 53 -4.15 11.24 11.26
N LYS A 54 -5.10 11.95 11.87
CA LYS A 54 -4.97 12.43 13.26
C LYS A 54 -4.97 11.31 14.30
N LYS A 55 -5.80 10.28 14.09
CA LYS A 55 -5.99 9.15 15.00
C LYS A 55 -6.40 7.92 14.19
N PHE A 56 -5.83 6.78 14.52
CA PHE A 56 -6.19 5.47 13.99
C PHE A 56 -6.11 4.45 15.14
N ASN A 57 -6.68 3.26 14.95
CA ASN A 57 -6.64 2.19 15.95
C ASN A 57 -5.27 1.48 15.90
N ASP A 58 -4.49 1.48 16.98
CA ASP A 58 -3.11 0.93 17.03
C ASP A 58 -2.89 -0.10 18.16
N SER A 59 -3.96 -0.58 18.78
CA SER A 59 -3.90 -1.64 19.80
C SER A 59 -3.29 -2.94 19.26
N GLN A 60 -2.61 -3.69 20.13
CA GLN A 60 -2.00 -4.99 19.78
C GLN A 60 -2.97 -6.01 19.16
N LYS A 61 -4.25 -5.92 19.51
CA LYS A 61 -5.33 -6.73 18.92
C LYS A 61 -6.44 -5.80 18.49
N LEU A 62 -6.73 -5.80 17.20
CA LEU A 62 -7.85 -5.08 16.61
C LEU A 62 -8.96 -6.07 16.27
N ASN A 63 -10.20 -5.63 16.44
CA ASN A 63 -11.34 -6.35 15.90
C ASN A 63 -11.59 -5.94 14.42
N HIS A 64 -12.44 -6.71 13.75
CA HIS A 64 -12.78 -6.51 12.33
C HIS A 64 -13.22 -5.07 11.99
N LEU A 65 -14.02 -4.43 12.86
CA LEU A 65 -14.49 -3.06 12.63
C LEU A 65 -13.33 -2.06 12.68
N GLN A 66 -12.43 -2.20 13.65
CA GLN A 66 -11.26 -1.33 13.79
C GLN A 66 -10.27 -1.49 12.63
N GLU A 67 -10.10 -2.71 12.10
CA GLU A 67 -9.30 -2.96 10.90
C GLU A 67 -9.90 -2.20 9.69
N ILE A 68 -11.22 -2.29 9.50
CA ILE A 68 -11.93 -1.57 8.44
C ILE A 68 -11.79 -0.05 8.59
N GLU A 69 -11.98 0.49 9.80
CA GLU A 69 -11.86 1.92 10.08
C GLU A 69 -10.47 2.46 9.70
N ASN A 70 -9.40 1.73 10.03
CA ASN A 70 -8.04 2.10 9.65
C ASN A 70 -7.87 2.16 8.13
N ILE A 71 -8.37 1.16 7.41
CA ILE A 71 -8.31 1.11 5.95
C ILE A 71 -9.09 2.30 5.34
N GLN A 72 -10.27 2.63 5.87
CA GLN A 72 -11.06 3.78 5.43
C GLN A 72 -10.32 5.11 5.66
N LEU A 73 -9.68 5.28 6.82
CA LEU A 73 -8.87 6.45 7.13
C LEU A 73 -7.71 6.62 6.15
N TYR A 74 -7.02 5.52 5.83
CA TYR A 74 -5.97 5.48 4.82
C TYR A 74 -6.48 5.91 3.43
N LEU A 75 -7.54 5.27 2.92
CA LEU A 75 -8.07 5.56 1.59
C LEU A 75 -8.56 7.02 1.48
N GLY A 76 -9.25 7.51 2.52
CA GLY A 76 -9.66 8.91 2.57
C GLY A 76 -8.47 9.87 2.61
N ALA A 77 -7.36 9.48 3.25
CA ALA A 77 -6.14 10.27 3.26
C ALA A 77 -5.42 10.27 1.91
N CYS A 78 -5.34 9.13 1.21
CA CYS A 78 -4.87 9.05 -0.17
C CYS A 78 -5.66 9.99 -1.10
N ALA A 79 -6.99 10.00 -1.00
CA ALA A 79 -7.82 10.92 -1.77
C ALA A 79 -7.50 12.41 -1.48
N ARG A 80 -7.29 12.77 -0.20
CA ARG A 80 -6.87 14.14 0.18
C ARG A 80 -5.47 14.53 -0.32
N LEU A 81 -4.61 13.55 -0.64
CA LEU A 81 -3.32 13.78 -1.29
C LEU A 81 -3.45 14.03 -2.80
N GLY A 82 -4.66 13.97 -3.36
CA GLY A 82 -4.90 14.12 -4.79
C GLY A 82 -4.68 12.83 -5.58
N MET A 83 -4.65 11.68 -4.92
CA MET A 83 -4.60 10.39 -5.62
C MET A 83 -5.89 10.17 -6.41
N ASP A 84 -5.76 9.80 -7.68
CA ASP A 84 -6.88 9.46 -8.54
C ASP A 84 -7.65 8.24 -8.00
N SER A 85 -8.98 8.25 -8.11
CA SER A 85 -9.84 7.19 -7.60
C SER A 85 -9.56 5.83 -8.26
N SER A 86 -9.07 5.81 -9.50
CA SER A 86 -8.64 4.58 -10.20
C SER A 86 -7.42 3.91 -9.55
N ASN A 87 -6.64 4.66 -8.75
CA ASN A 87 -5.52 4.12 -7.99
C ASN A 87 -5.92 3.72 -6.56
N LEU A 88 -7.16 3.95 -6.13
CA LEU A 88 -7.65 3.51 -4.81
C LEU A 88 -8.15 2.06 -4.88
N PHE A 89 -7.74 1.25 -3.90
CA PHE A 89 -8.32 -0.08 -3.70
C PHE A 89 -9.59 0.01 -2.84
N THR A 90 -10.36 -1.06 -2.79
CA THR A 90 -11.55 -1.19 -1.94
C THR A 90 -11.26 -2.00 -0.69
N ILE A 91 -12.00 -1.78 0.41
CA ILE A 91 -11.76 -2.47 1.69
C ILE A 91 -11.63 -4.01 1.53
N PRO A 92 -12.50 -4.71 0.77
CA PRO A 92 -12.35 -6.15 0.57
C PRO A 92 -11.08 -6.58 -0.16
N ASP A 93 -10.50 -5.71 -1.01
CA ASP A 93 -9.26 -6.00 -1.75
C ASP A 93 -8.11 -6.30 -0.80
N LEU A 94 -8.01 -5.52 0.28
CA LEU A 94 -7.07 -5.75 1.37
C LEU A 94 -7.67 -6.67 2.44
N HIS A 95 -8.74 -6.27 3.12
CA HIS A 95 -9.22 -6.95 4.32
C HIS A 95 -9.55 -8.43 4.09
N SER A 96 -10.18 -8.74 2.96
CA SER A 96 -10.57 -10.11 2.59
C SER A 96 -9.69 -10.71 1.49
N ARG A 97 -8.54 -10.09 1.20
CA ARG A 97 -7.58 -10.51 0.18
C ARG A 97 -8.23 -10.69 -1.21
N LYS A 98 -9.21 -9.86 -1.56
CA LYS A 98 -9.91 -9.98 -2.85
C LYS A 98 -9.02 -9.59 -4.04
N SER A 99 -8.12 -8.61 -3.86
CA SER A 99 -7.21 -8.15 -4.91
C SER A 99 -5.96 -7.48 -4.31
N ILE A 100 -4.91 -8.27 -4.06
CA ILE A 100 -3.65 -7.73 -3.54
C ILE A 100 -2.92 -6.90 -4.59
N SER A 101 -3.01 -7.27 -5.87
CA SER A 101 -2.62 -6.44 -7.01
C SER A 101 -3.07 -4.99 -6.85
N SER A 102 -4.35 -4.74 -6.56
CA SER A 102 -4.88 -3.37 -6.41
C SER A 102 -4.24 -2.62 -5.25
N VAL A 103 -3.95 -3.32 -4.13
CA VAL A 103 -3.26 -2.74 -2.97
C VAL A 103 -1.81 -2.39 -3.33
N LEU A 104 -1.09 -3.27 -4.04
CA LEU A 104 0.28 -3.02 -4.48
C LEU A 104 0.36 -1.86 -5.48
N GLN A 105 -0.57 -1.78 -6.44
CA GLN A 105 -0.64 -0.65 -7.38
C GLN A 105 -0.93 0.68 -6.67
N ASN A 106 -1.82 0.68 -5.67
CA ASN A 106 -2.09 1.85 -4.85
C ASN A 106 -0.84 2.34 -4.10
N LEU A 107 -0.09 1.43 -3.47
CA LEU A 107 1.17 1.74 -2.79
C LEU A 107 2.25 2.22 -3.76
N HIS A 108 2.32 1.62 -4.96
CA HIS A 108 3.22 2.09 -6.00
C HIS A 108 2.89 3.52 -6.45
N ALA A 109 1.61 3.82 -6.66
CA ALA A 109 1.16 5.17 -6.98
C ALA A 109 1.48 6.15 -5.85
N LEU A 110 1.28 5.73 -4.59
CA LEU A 110 1.63 6.53 -3.40
C LEU A 110 3.13 6.88 -3.39
N SER A 111 4.01 5.92 -3.67
CA SER A 111 5.47 6.14 -3.70
C SER A 111 5.95 7.17 -4.73
N LYS A 112 5.11 7.51 -5.72
CA LYS A 112 5.39 8.50 -6.77
C LYS A 112 4.92 9.91 -6.41
N ILE A 113 4.13 10.07 -5.35
CA ILE A 113 3.66 11.39 -4.91
C ILE A 113 4.84 12.11 -4.24
N PRO A 114 5.15 13.37 -4.62
CA PRO A 114 6.26 14.10 -4.01
C PRO A 114 5.90 14.57 -2.60
N PHE A 115 6.60 14.05 -1.60
CA PHE A 115 6.40 14.41 -0.17
C PHE A 115 7.51 15.29 0.42
N GLY A 116 8.53 15.66 -0.36
CA GLY A 116 9.68 16.44 0.13
C GLY A 116 10.58 15.66 1.11
N LEU A 117 10.38 14.35 1.23
CA LEU A 117 11.22 13.45 2.02
C LEU A 117 12.30 12.85 1.13
N ASN A 118 13.53 12.79 1.64
CA ASN A 118 14.65 12.11 0.99
C ASN A 118 14.59 10.59 1.27
N VAL A 119 13.42 9.99 1.06
CA VAL A 119 13.30 8.53 0.97
C VAL A 119 13.84 8.14 -0.40
N SER A 120 14.68 7.10 -0.44
CA SER A 120 15.21 6.48 -1.67
C SER A 120 14.14 6.51 -2.75
N GLY A 121 14.42 7.26 -3.82
CA GLY A 121 13.43 7.69 -4.82
C GLY A 121 12.46 6.58 -5.23
N GLY A 122 11.20 6.97 -5.43
CA GLY A 122 10.03 6.09 -5.55
C GLY A 122 10.25 4.78 -6.32
N ILE A 123 9.45 3.76 -5.97
CA ILE A 123 9.68 2.37 -6.37
C ILE A 123 9.91 2.25 -7.88
N THR A 124 11.17 1.96 -8.25
CA THR A 124 11.56 1.70 -9.64
C THR A 124 11.23 0.24 -9.96
N TYR A 125 10.07 0.04 -10.57
CA TYR A 125 9.63 -1.25 -11.06
C TYR A 125 9.16 -1.13 -12.52
N SER A 126 9.91 -1.74 -13.44
CA SER A 126 9.48 -1.97 -14.81
C SER A 126 8.78 -3.32 -14.85
N ALA A 127 7.45 -3.34 -14.82
CA ALA A 127 6.71 -4.54 -15.18
C ALA A 127 7.12 -4.92 -16.61
N ASN A 128 7.59 -6.15 -16.83
CA ASN A 128 7.72 -6.68 -18.18
C ASN A 128 6.30 -6.75 -18.76
N SER A 129 5.93 -5.71 -19.51
CA SER A 129 4.71 -5.67 -20.26
C SER A 129 4.87 -6.61 -21.44
N SER A 130 4.51 -7.88 -21.24
CA SER A 130 4.26 -8.84 -22.32
C SER A 130 3.01 -8.40 -23.09
N LYS A 131 3.12 -7.28 -23.82
CA LYS A 131 2.27 -6.97 -24.97
C LYS A 131 2.99 -7.49 -26.20
N GLU A 132 2.96 -8.81 -26.39
CA GLU A 132 3.01 -9.35 -27.76
C GLU A 132 1.70 -8.95 -28.43
N ARG A 133 1.71 -7.77 -29.07
CA ARG A 133 0.79 -7.49 -30.17
C ARG A 133 1.12 -8.49 -31.27
N LYS A 134 0.42 -9.63 -31.29
CA LYS A 134 0.30 -10.42 -32.52
C LYS A 134 -0.38 -9.53 -33.55
N LYS A 135 0.41 -9.01 -34.48
CA LYS A 135 -0.08 -8.58 -35.79
C LYS A 135 -0.70 -9.82 -36.46
N PHE A 136 -1.98 -9.75 -36.73
CA PHE A 136 -2.61 -10.40 -37.88
C PHE A 136 -3.48 -9.35 -38.55
#